data_AF-A0AAN5AYI1-F1
#
_entry.id   AF-A0AAN5AYI1-F1
#
_cell.length_a   1.000
_cell.length_b   1.000
_cell.length_c   1.000
_cell.angle_alpha   90.00
_cell.angle_beta   90.00
_cell.angle_gamma   90.00
#
_symmetry.space_group_name_H-M   'P 1'
#
loop_
_entity.id
_entity.type
_entity.pdbx_description
1 polymer ?
#
loop_
_entity_poly.entity_id
_entity_poly.type
_entity_poly.pdbx_seq_one_letter_code
_entity_poly.pdbx_strand_id
1 'polypeptide(L)'
;MPFRDNYIAPDGRLYTKKVSDLLSTAALGYTYDTLPSPDNQPVDPQRRANLSALFNPAAGDNLLRLKKSDMAAATAATSLGVPFQLGAGALAPLQSPPSAPGAGAPREVVALISDIRIADNVRAIRVFVNRDTVGPQVPVTDPHFVTTLSFLRHGHGHGEGAHTGSLPSTLVNLTDTLRRLSQTQGLQGNTVTVQLVALPVAGTPPSEVGTVVPGSIEIALI
;
A
#
# COMPACT_ATOMS: atom_id res chain seq x y z
N MET A 1 -19.31 -18.74 6.11
CA MET A 1 -20.45 -18.92 7.03
C MET A 1 -20.83 -17.56 7.58
N PRO A 2 -22.11 -17.13 7.58
CA PRO A 2 -22.47 -15.86 8.19
C PRO A 2 -22.30 -15.94 9.72
N PHE A 3 -21.81 -14.86 10.33
CA PHE A 3 -21.95 -14.67 11.76
C PHE A 3 -23.44 -14.49 12.06
N ARG A 4 -24.01 -15.33 12.93
CA ARG A 4 -25.42 -15.26 13.28
C ARG A 4 -25.65 -14.07 14.20
N ASP A 5 -26.81 -13.43 14.03
CA ASP A 5 -27.31 -12.38 14.92
C ASP A 5 -26.30 -11.25 15.15
N ASN A 6 -25.57 -10.90 14.08
CA ASN A 6 -24.45 -9.95 14.12
C ASN A 6 -24.87 -8.48 14.21
N TYR A 7 -26.17 -8.20 14.14
CA TYR A 7 -26.73 -6.85 14.24
C TYR A 7 -28.02 -6.84 15.04
N ILE A 8 -28.31 -5.70 15.67
CA ILE A 8 -29.57 -5.40 16.35
C ILE A 8 -30.31 -4.36 15.50
N ALA A 9 -31.55 -4.65 15.12
CA ALA A 9 -32.42 -3.71 14.42
C ALA A 9 -33.00 -2.67 15.39
N PRO A 10 -33.54 -1.52 14.90
CA PRO A 10 -34.11 -0.48 15.77
C PRO A 10 -35.25 -0.95 16.69
N ASP A 11 -35.95 -2.03 16.31
CA ASP A 11 -36.99 -2.69 17.10
C ASP A 11 -36.42 -3.66 18.16
N GLY A 12 -35.10 -3.74 18.30
CA GLY A 12 -34.39 -4.64 19.20
C GLY A 12 -34.23 -6.07 18.67
N ARG A 13 -34.75 -6.38 17.48
CA ARG A 13 -34.64 -7.73 16.91
C ARG A 13 -33.24 -8.00 16.38
N LEU A 14 -32.70 -9.15 16.74
CA LEU A 14 -31.45 -9.64 16.18
C LEU A 14 -31.65 -10.08 14.72
N TYR A 15 -30.68 -9.77 13.87
CA TYR A 15 -30.70 -10.22 12.48
C TYR A 15 -29.28 -10.48 11.94
N THR A 16 -29.24 -11.25 10.86
CA THR A 16 -28.01 -11.65 10.18
C THR A 16 -27.93 -11.00 8.79
N LYS A 17 -26.79 -10.40 8.46
CA LYS A 17 -26.45 -9.97 7.09
C LYS A 17 -25.06 -10.42 6.69
N LYS A 18 -24.92 -10.85 5.44
CA LYS A 18 -23.62 -11.12 4.81
C LYS A 18 -23.15 -9.89 4.06
N VAL A 19 -21.84 -9.76 3.87
CA VAL A 19 -21.24 -8.67 3.06
C VAL A 19 -21.87 -8.57 1.67
N SER A 20 -22.17 -9.71 1.03
CA SER A 20 -22.88 -9.75 -0.27
C SER A 20 -24.23 -9.04 -0.28
N ASP A 21 -24.91 -9.01 0.87
CA ASP A 21 -26.24 -8.40 1.03
C ASP A 21 -26.14 -6.88 1.24
N LEU A 22 -24.92 -6.35 1.43
CA LEU A 22 -24.64 -4.95 1.79
C LEU A 22 -23.99 -4.15 0.66
N LEU A 23 -23.80 -4.74 -0.53
CA LEU A 23 -23.06 -4.11 -1.63
C LEU A 23 -23.86 -3.03 -2.39
N SER A 24 -25.17 -2.92 -2.16
CA SER A 24 -26.02 -1.92 -2.81
C SER A 24 -26.74 -1.06 -1.78
N THR A 25 -26.33 0.20 -1.64
CA THR A 25 -26.98 1.16 -0.72
C THR A 25 -28.44 1.37 -1.10
N ALA A 26 -28.75 1.42 -2.40
CA ALA A 26 -30.12 1.54 -2.90
C ALA A 26 -31.01 0.36 -2.47
N ALA A 27 -30.50 -0.88 -2.53
CA ALA A 27 -31.21 -2.05 -2.01
C ALA A 27 -31.35 -2.03 -0.47
N LEU A 28 -30.46 -1.30 0.23
CA LEU A 28 -30.56 -1.02 1.66
C LEU A 28 -31.48 0.17 1.98
N GLY A 29 -32.08 0.79 0.97
CA GLY A 29 -33.05 1.88 1.15
C GLY A 29 -32.44 3.27 1.37
N TYR A 30 -31.16 3.47 1.05
CA TYR A 30 -30.51 4.78 1.14
C TYR A 30 -29.56 5.06 -0.03
N THR A 31 -29.27 6.34 -0.26
CA THR A 31 -28.27 6.79 -1.24
C THR A 31 -27.60 8.06 -0.72
N TYR A 32 -26.55 8.51 -1.39
CA TYR A 32 -25.97 9.83 -1.16
C TYR A 32 -26.25 10.71 -2.38
N ASP A 33 -26.63 11.96 -2.15
CA ASP A 33 -26.93 12.93 -3.22
C ASP A 33 -25.73 13.21 -4.12
N THR A 34 -24.52 12.94 -3.63
CA THR A 34 -23.24 13.24 -4.28
C THR A 34 -22.46 12.00 -4.71
N LEU A 35 -23.13 10.87 -4.96
CA LEU A 35 -22.45 9.70 -5.51
C LEU A 35 -21.88 10.02 -6.90
N PRO A 36 -20.58 9.78 -7.14
CA PRO A 36 -20.03 9.87 -8.48
C PRO A 36 -20.73 8.84 -9.38
N SER A 37 -20.88 9.17 -10.67
CA SER A 37 -21.36 8.20 -11.64
C SER A 37 -20.44 6.97 -11.65
N PRO A 38 -20.98 5.75 -11.75
CA PRO A 38 -20.17 4.55 -11.92
C PRO A 38 -19.20 4.74 -13.09
N ASP A 39 -17.93 4.40 -12.89
CA ASP A 39 -16.92 4.46 -13.95
C ASP A 39 -17.17 3.43 -15.07
N ASN A 40 -18.05 2.45 -14.80
CA ASN A 40 -18.40 1.32 -15.67
C ASN A 40 -17.18 0.60 -16.26
N GLN A 41 -16.03 0.67 -15.56
CA GLN A 41 -14.82 0.03 -16.03
C GLN A 41 -14.97 -1.49 -15.87
N PRO A 42 -14.74 -2.27 -16.94
CA PRO A 42 -14.77 -3.72 -16.83
C PRO A 42 -13.70 -4.18 -15.84
N VAL A 43 -14.04 -5.14 -14.98
CA VAL A 43 -13.07 -5.76 -14.09
C VAL A 43 -12.02 -6.47 -14.95
N ASP A 44 -10.76 -6.05 -14.82
CA ASP A 44 -9.64 -6.72 -15.47
C ASP A 44 -9.37 -8.08 -14.80
N PRO A 45 -9.67 -9.21 -15.47
CA PRO A 45 -9.51 -10.53 -14.88
C PRO A 45 -8.04 -10.90 -14.67
N GLN A 46 -7.13 -10.38 -15.51
CA GLN A 46 -5.70 -10.63 -15.41
C GLN A 46 -5.13 -9.89 -14.21
N ARG A 47 -5.47 -8.61 -14.03
CA ARG A 47 -5.10 -7.84 -12.83
C ARG A 47 -5.57 -8.53 -11.55
N ARG A 48 -6.82 -9.01 -11.53
CA ARG A 48 -7.37 -9.75 -10.37
C ARG A 48 -6.59 -11.04 -10.09
N ALA A 49 -6.25 -11.79 -11.14
CA ALA A 49 -5.45 -13.01 -11.01
C ALA A 49 -4.04 -12.69 -10.46
N ASN A 50 -3.40 -11.63 -10.95
CA ASN A 50 -2.05 -11.26 -10.52
C ASN A 50 -2.03 -10.76 -9.08
N LEU A 51 -3.00 -9.93 -8.67
CA LEU A 51 -3.14 -9.53 -7.26
C LEU A 51 -3.36 -10.73 -6.33
N SER A 52 -4.15 -11.71 -6.77
CA SER A 52 -4.37 -12.94 -6.01
C SER A 52 -3.09 -13.79 -5.92
N ALA A 53 -2.30 -13.83 -7.01
CA ALA A 53 -1.03 -14.55 -7.07
C ALA A 53 0.05 -13.95 -6.14
N LEU A 54 0.04 -12.65 -5.86
CA LEU A 54 0.98 -12.01 -4.92
C LEU A 54 0.93 -12.63 -3.52
N PHE A 55 -0.27 -12.98 -3.05
CA PHE A 55 -0.52 -13.50 -1.70
C PHE A 55 -0.68 -15.02 -1.67
N ASN A 56 -0.62 -15.69 -2.82
CA ASN A 56 -0.69 -17.13 -2.90
C ASN A 56 0.73 -17.73 -3.04
N PRO A 57 1.26 -18.42 -2.01
CA PRO A 57 2.59 -19.03 -2.08
C PRO A 57 2.71 -20.12 -3.17
N ALA A 58 1.58 -20.70 -3.61
CA ALA A 58 1.55 -21.70 -4.68
C ALA A 58 1.49 -21.10 -6.09
N ALA A 59 1.43 -19.78 -6.25
CA ALA A 59 1.26 -19.14 -7.56
C ALA A 59 2.52 -19.18 -8.46
N GLY A 60 3.67 -19.66 -7.95
CA GLY A 60 4.90 -19.85 -8.73
C GLY A 60 5.51 -18.56 -9.32
N ASP A 61 6.52 -18.73 -10.19
CA ASP A 61 7.36 -17.67 -10.82
C ASP A 61 6.63 -16.81 -11.89
N ASN A 62 5.30 -16.84 -11.95
CA ASN A 62 4.55 -16.12 -12.99
C ASN A 62 4.64 -14.59 -12.87
N LEU A 63 5.09 -14.09 -11.72
CA LEU A 63 5.28 -12.67 -11.45
C LEU A 63 6.76 -12.40 -11.20
N LEU A 64 7.29 -11.32 -11.79
CA LEU A 64 8.62 -10.84 -11.40
C LEU A 64 8.51 -10.27 -9.99
N ARG A 65 9.10 -10.97 -9.02
CA ARG A 65 9.06 -10.63 -7.60
C ARG A 65 10.47 -10.58 -7.05
N LEU A 66 10.84 -9.50 -6.38
CA LEU A 66 12.12 -9.35 -5.70
C LEU A 66 11.85 -8.98 -4.25
N LYS A 67 12.24 -9.85 -3.33
CA LYS A 67 12.06 -9.65 -1.89
C LYS A 67 13.40 -9.39 -1.21
N LYS A 68 13.41 -8.44 -0.29
CA LYS A 68 14.50 -8.20 0.65
C LYS A 68 13.97 -8.24 2.08
N SER A 69 14.71 -8.90 2.97
CA SER A 69 14.40 -9.06 4.39
C SER A 69 15.49 -8.42 5.25
N ASP A 70 15.32 -8.41 6.57
CA ASP A 70 16.28 -7.88 7.54
C ASP A 70 16.54 -6.38 7.35
N MET A 71 15.44 -5.61 7.28
CA MET A 71 15.51 -4.18 7.01
C MET A 71 16.11 -3.41 8.19
N ALA A 72 16.91 -2.40 7.85
CA ALA A 72 17.31 -1.37 8.80
C ALA A 72 16.09 -0.51 9.22
N ALA A 73 16.25 0.23 10.32
CA ALA A 73 15.24 1.15 10.79
C ALA A 73 15.18 2.43 9.93
N ALA A 74 13.98 2.82 9.54
CA ALA A 74 13.69 4.18 9.10
C ALA A 74 13.38 5.06 10.33
N THR A 75 13.90 6.29 10.33
CA THR A 75 13.57 7.34 11.31
C THR A 75 13.14 8.61 10.57
N ALA A 76 12.86 9.67 11.34
CA ALA A 76 12.65 10.99 10.75
C ALA A 76 13.98 11.63 10.26
N ALA A 77 15.13 11.27 10.85
CA ALA A 77 16.43 11.82 10.45
C ALA A 77 17.09 11.00 9.32
N THR A 78 16.87 9.68 9.32
CA THR A 78 17.51 8.75 8.39
C THR A 78 16.45 7.90 7.71
N SER A 79 16.24 8.15 6.41
CA SER A 79 15.34 7.34 5.60
C SER A 79 15.91 5.93 5.39
N LEU A 80 15.07 4.90 5.41
CA LEU A 80 15.43 3.59 4.88
C LEU A 80 15.29 3.61 3.37
N GLY A 81 16.36 3.36 2.62
CA GLY A 81 16.33 3.17 1.17
C GLY A 81 16.67 1.74 0.78
N VAL A 82 15.77 1.07 0.06
CA VAL A 82 15.95 -0.32 -0.35
C VAL A 82 15.99 -0.41 -1.88
N PRO A 83 17.17 -0.58 -2.48
CA PRO A 83 17.32 -0.67 -3.93
C PRO A 83 16.94 -2.06 -4.43
N PHE A 84 16.19 -2.14 -5.52
CA PHE A 84 15.84 -3.39 -6.21
C PHE A 84 16.36 -3.32 -7.64
N GLN A 85 17.27 -4.24 -7.97
CA GLN A 85 17.80 -4.37 -9.33
C GLN A 85 16.83 -5.22 -10.16
N LEU A 86 16.11 -4.58 -11.07
CA LEU A 86 15.23 -5.26 -12.01
C LEU A 86 16.02 -5.72 -13.24
N GLY A 87 15.45 -6.69 -13.96
CA GLY A 87 15.98 -7.14 -15.25
C GLY A 87 15.93 -6.01 -16.29
N ALA A 88 16.82 -6.11 -17.30
CA ALA A 88 16.87 -5.14 -18.38
C ALA A 88 15.51 -4.99 -19.08
N GLY A 89 15.05 -3.75 -19.24
CA GLY A 89 13.78 -3.45 -19.90
C GLY A 89 12.52 -3.75 -19.08
N ALA A 90 12.64 -4.20 -17.82
CA ALA A 90 11.49 -4.49 -16.97
C ALA A 90 10.57 -3.27 -16.75
N LEU A 91 11.14 -2.06 -16.78
CA LEU A 91 10.44 -0.78 -16.63
C LEU A 91 10.05 -0.12 -17.96
N ALA A 92 10.43 -0.70 -19.11
CA ALA A 92 10.11 -0.14 -20.42
C ALA A 92 8.59 0.08 -20.64
N PRO A 93 7.69 -0.80 -20.16
CA PRO A 93 6.24 -0.56 -20.28
C PRO A 93 5.75 0.72 -19.57
N LEU A 94 6.50 1.24 -18.59
CA LEU A 94 6.15 2.49 -17.89
C LEU A 94 6.59 3.75 -18.66
N GLN A 95 7.38 3.59 -19.73
CA GLN A 95 7.83 4.69 -20.57
C GLN A 95 6.90 4.93 -21.76
N SER A 96 6.13 3.91 -22.15
CA SER A 96 5.12 4.03 -23.20
C SER A 96 3.90 4.82 -22.71
N PRO A 97 3.28 5.65 -23.57
CA PRO A 97 1.98 6.23 -23.25
C PRO A 97 0.98 5.10 -22.97
N PRO A 98 -0.03 5.33 -22.09
CA PRO A 98 -1.07 4.34 -21.84
C PRO A 98 -1.69 3.94 -23.18
N SER A 99 -1.46 2.69 -23.58
CA SER A 99 -1.94 2.19 -24.84
C SER A 99 -3.48 2.23 -24.86
N ALA A 100 -4.05 2.53 -26.02
CA ALA A 100 -5.50 2.56 -26.23
C ALA A 100 -6.21 1.33 -25.63
N PRO A 101 -7.47 1.46 -25.19
CA PRO A 101 -8.23 0.34 -24.64
C PRO A 101 -8.20 -0.86 -25.59
N GLY A 102 -7.61 -1.98 -25.14
CA GLY A 102 -7.43 -3.22 -25.92
C GLY A 102 -5.96 -3.62 -26.19
N ALA A 103 -5.00 -2.72 -26.01
CA ALA A 103 -3.59 -3.11 -25.90
C ALA A 103 -3.34 -3.62 -24.47
N GLY A 104 -2.66 -4.76 -24.34
CA GLY A 104 -2.55 -5.53 -23.09
C GLY A 104 -2.30 -4.71 -21.82
N ALA A 105 -2.85 -5.19 -20.70
CA ALA A 105 -2.88 -4.48 -19.42
C ALA A 105 -1.51 -3.86 -19.07
N PRO A 106 -1.46 -2.57 -18.69
CA PRO A 106 -0.22 -1.94 -18.29
C PRO A 106 0.34 -2.68 -17.07
N ARG A 107 1.64 -2.99 -17.13
CA ARG A 107 2.34 -3.66 -16.04
C ARG A 107 2.32 -2.76 -14.81
N GLU A 108 1.66 -3.18 -13.74
CA GLU A 108 1.66 -2.45 -12.47
C GLU A 108 2.92 -2.80 -11.69
N VAL A 109 3.54 -1.80 -11.08
CA VAL A 109 4.63 -2.01 -10.13
C VAL A 109 4.08 -1.76 -8.74
N VAL A 110 4.18 -2.75 -7.87
CA VAL A 110 3.70 -2.67 -6.49
C VAL A 110 4.82 -3.00 -5.52
N ALA A 111 4.79 -2.37 -4.34
CA ALA A 111 5.62 -2.71 -3.21
C ALA A 111 4.77 -3.32 -2.09
N LEU A 112 5.06 -4.56 -1.70
CA LEU A 112 4.52 -5.18 -0.49
C LEU A 112 5.50 -4.91 0.66
N ILE A 113 5.02 -4.23 1.69
CA ILE A 113 5.79 -3.89 2.89
C ILE A 113 5.18 -4.70 4.04
N SER A 114 5.91 -5.70 4.52
CA SER A 114 5.38 -6.68 5.47
C SER A 114 5.95 -6.53 6.86
N ASP A 115 5.16 -6.94 7.86
CA ASP A 115 5.53 -7.05 9.26
C ASP A 115 6.18 -5.78 9.82
N ILE A 116 5.51 -4.65 9.65
CA ILE A 116 6.05 -3.34 9.99
C ILE A 116 5.99 -3.13 11.50
N ARG A 117 7.15 -3.11 12.15
CA ARG A 117 7.29 -2.65 13.55
C ARG A 117 7.33 -1.13 13.58
N ILE A 118 6.45 -0.53 14.36
CA ILE A 118 6.25 0.92 14.42
C ILE A 118 6.31 1.36 15.87
N ALA A 119 7.25 2.24 16.19
CA ALA A 119 7.38 2.83 17.51
C ALA A 119 6.21 3.74 17.88
N ASP A 120 6.00 3.95 19.18
CA ASP A 120 4.80 4.57 19.73
C ASP A 120 4.53 6.02 19.29
N ASN A 121 5.60 6.77 19.06
CA ASN A 121 5.57 8.17 18.68
C ASN A 121 5.73 8.40 17.17
N VAL A 122 5.51 7.35 16.36
CA VAL A 122 5.41 7.45 14.91
C VAL A 122 3.93 7.56 14.52
N ARG A 123 3.56 8.64 13.84
CA ARG A 123 2.19 8.86 13.36
C ARG A 123 1.93 8.16 12.03
N ALA A 124 2.92 8.19 11.16
CA ALA A 124 2.78 7.77 9.77
C ALA A 124 4.14 7.45 9.16
N ILE A 125 4.12 6.78 8.01
CA ILE A 125 5.28 6.51 7.16
C ILE A 125 5.03 7.20 5.83
N ARG A 126 5.97 8.02 5.36
CA ARG A 126 5.96 8.45 3.95
C ARG A 126 6.76 7.49 3.10
N VAL A 127 6.21 7.16 1.94
CA VAL A 127 6.83 6.28 0.95
C VAL A 127 7.24 7.12 -0.25
N PHE A 128 8.50 7.01 -0.64
CA PHE A 128 9.07 7.62 -1.84
C PHE A 128 9.73 6.56 -2.71
N VAL A 129 9.98 6.90 -3.97
CA VAL A 129 10.71 6.03 -4.89
C VAL A 129 11.78 6.81 -5.65
N ASN A 130 12.98 6.25 -5.81
CA ASN A 130 14.07 6.79 -6.64
C ASN A 130 14.52 8.22 -6.32
N ARG A 131 14.43 8.68 -5.06
CA ARG A 131 14.95 9.98 -4.65
C ARG A 131 16.30 9.82 -3.95
N ASP A 132 17.29 10.67 -4.21
CA ASP A 132 18.60 10.49 -3.55
C ASP A 132 18.55 10.75 -2.04
N THR A 133 17.79 11.77 -1.61
CA THR A 133 17.69 12.16 -0.20
C THR A 133 16.23 12.41 0.18
N VAL A 134 15.74 11.68 1.18
CA VAL A 134 14.35 11.79 1.65
C VAL A 134 14.36 12.16 3.13
N GLY A 135 13.48 13.07 3.53
CA GLY A 135 13.24 13.42 4.92
C GLY A 135 11.82 13.98 5.13
N PRO A 136 11.41 14.24 6.38
CA PRO A 136 10.07 14.72 6.75
C PRO A 136 9.67 16.03 6.08
N GLN A 137 10.66 16.85 5.73
CA GLN A 137 10.51 18.13 5.05
C GLN A 137 10.17 18.02 3.56
N VAL A 138 10.39 16.85 2.95
CA VAL A 138 10.07 16.65 1.52
C VAL A 138 8.54 16.70 1.36
N PRO A 139 8.01 17.61 0.53
CA PRO A 139 6.58 17.81 0.40
C PRO A 139 5.91 16.63 -0.31
N VAL A 140 4.61 16.45 -0.07
CA VAL A 140 3.80 15.41 -0.74
C VAL A 140 3.55 15.74 -2.22
N THR A 141 3.85 16.96 -2.66
CA THR A 141 3.79 17.38 -4.07
C THR A 141 5.04 16.95 -4.85
N ASP A 142 6.02 16.35 -4.18
CA ASP A 142 7.24 15.90 -4.83
C ASP A 142 6.98 14.78 -5.85
N PRO A 143 7.59 14.80 -7.05
CA PRO A 143 7.39 13.76 -8.06
C PRO A 143 7.72 12.33 -7.61
N HIS A 144 8.56 12.17 -6.58
CA HIS A 144 8.98 10.88 -6.03
C HIS A 144 8.07 10.40 -4.90
N PHE A 145 7.16 11.24 -4.41
CA PHE A 145 6.23 10.88 -3.35
C PHE A 145 5.17 9.92 -3.88
N VAL A 146 5.03 8.77 -3.22
CA VAL A 146 4.05 7.74 -3.58
C VAL A 146 2.80 7.87 -2.72
N THR A 147 2.97 7.77 -1.40
CA THR A 147 1.84 7.78 -0.46
C THR A 147 2.29 8.02 0.98
N THR A 148 1.31 8.20 1.87
CA THR A 148 1.49 8.22 3.33
C THR A 148 0.68 7.09 3.96
N LEU A 149 1.36 6.20 4.67
CA LEU A 149 0.75 5.14 5.46
C LEU A 149 0.50 5.69 6.86
N SER A 150 -0.76 5.79 7.27
CA SER A 150 -1.15 6.26 8.60
C SER A 150 -1.75 5.10 9.40
N PHE A 151 -1.53 5.11 10.71
CA PHE A 151 -1.96 4.03 11.59
C PHE A 151 -2.80 4.60 12.72
N LEU A 152 -3.90 3.92 13.02
CA LEU A 152 -4.70 4.18 14.22
C LEU A 152 -4.29 3.17 15.27
N ARG A 153 -3.88 3.66 16.44
CA ARG A 153 -3.57 2.80 17.58
C ARG A 153 -4.80 2.69 18.44
N HIS A 154 -5.21 1.47 18.74
CA HIS A 154 -6.18 1.20 19.80
C HIS A 154 -5.38 0.99 21.08
N GLY A 155 -5.57 1.86 22.08
CA GLY A 155 -4.96 1.67 23.39
C GLY A 155 -5.36 0.31 23.93
N HIS A 156 -4.40 -0.46 24.43
CA HIS A 156 -4.66 -1.76 25.06
C HIS A 156 -5.57 -1.56 26.27
N GLY A 157 -6.87 -1.76 26.09
CA GLY A 157 -7.81 -1.94 27.19
C GLY A 157 -7.44 -3.19 27.95
N HIS A 158 -7.44 -3.09 29.27
CA HIS A 158 -7.15 -4.17 30.23
C HIS A 158 -7.85 -5.48 29.83
N GLY A 159 -7.05 -6.44 29.35
CA GLY A 159 -7.48 -7.80 29.06
C GLY A 159 -6.27 -8.70 29.08
N GLU A 160 -6.17 -9.54 30.11
CA GLU A 160 -5.20 -10.64 30.20
C GLU A 160 -5.42 -11.57 29.00
N GLY A 161 -4.56 -11.42 28.00
CA GLY A 161 -4.71 -12.10 26.73
C GLY A 161 -3.82 -11.40 25.73
N ALA A 162 -2.50 -11.53 25.90
CA ALA A 162 -1.51 -11.04 24.96
C ALA A 162 -1.67 -11.79 23.62
N HIS A 163 -2.63 -11.36 22.81
CA HIS A 163 -2.54 -11.53 21.38
C HIS A 163 -1.30 -10.75 20.96
N THR A 164 -0.19 -11.46 20.75
CA THR A 164 0.96 -10.99 19.98
C THR A 164 0.43 -10.59 18.61
N GLY A 165 -0.08 -9.36 18.50
CA GLY A 165 -0.79 -8.89 17.32
C GLY A 165 0.11 -9.03 16.11
N SER A 166 -0.41 -9.67 15.06
CA SER A 166 0.27 -9.71 13.77
C SER A 166 0.62 -8.29 13.35
N LEU A 167 1.89 -8.05 13.05
CA LEU A 167 2.37 -6.73 12.65
C LEU A 167 1.67 -6.30 11.35
N PRO A 168 1.37 -5.00 11.18
CA PRO A 168 0.70 -4.52 9.99
C PRO A 168 1.55 -4.75 8.74
N SER A 169 0.88 -5.08 7.64
CA SER A 169 1.47 -5.20 6.30
C SER A 169 0.63 -4.40 5.31
N THR A 170 1.23 -3.89 4.24
CA THR A 170 0.52 -3.06 3.26
C THR A 170 1.08 -3.23 1.85
N LEU A 171 0.23 -3.02 0.84
CA LEU A 171 0.60 -3.00 -0.56
C LEU A 171 0.48 -1.57 -1.09
N VAL A 172 1.55 -1.08 -1.72
CA VAL A 172 1.66 0.26 -2.25
C VAL A 172 1.83 0.19 -3.76
N ASN A 173 0.98 0.86 -4.53
CA ASN A 173 1.13 0.96 -5.97
C ASN A 173 2.16 2.06 -6.32
N LEU A 174 3.24 1.67 -7.01
CA LEU A 174 4.33 2.56 -7.44
C LEU A 174 4.15 3.04 -8.89
N THR A 175 3.22 2.45 -9.64
CA THR A 175 3.09 2.58 -11.11
C THR A 175 3.02 4.03 -11.57
N ASP A 176 2.11 4.82 -11.01
CA ASP A 176 1.89 6.20 -11.45
C ASP A 176 3.07 7.11 -11.10
N THR A 177 3.74 6.84 -9.97
CA THR A 177 4.93 7.60 -9.56
C THR A 177 6.09 7.28 -10.49
N LEU A 178 6.35 6.00 -10.75
CA LEU A 178 7.42 5.57 -11.66
C LEU A 178 7.16 6.02 -13.10
N ARG A 179 5.92 6.00 -13.58
CA ARG A 179 5.54 6.54 -14.90
C ARG A 179 5.75 8.04 -14.97
N ARG A 180 5.39 8.78 -13.91
CA ARG A 180 5.65 10.22 -13.85
C ARG A 180 7.14 10.51 -13.92
N LEU A 181 7.95 9.82 -13.12
CA LEU A 181 9.41 9.97 -13.13
C LEU A 181 10.02 9.59 -14.48
N SER A 182 9.50 8.55 -15.14
CA SER A 182 9.97 8.14 -16.47
C SER A 182 9.77 9.24 -17.52
N GLN A 183 8.70 10.01 -17.41
CA GLN A 183 8.35 11.08 -18.34
C GLN A 183 9.07 12.41 -18.05
N THR A 184 9.34 12.73 -16.78
CA THR A 184 9.85 14.06 -16.39
C THR A 184 11.36 14.11 -16.16
N GLN A 185 11.95 13.03 -15.64
CA GLN A 185 13.36 12.99 -15.22
C GLN A 185 14.13 11.83 -15.84
N GLY A 186 13.43 10.89 -16.46
CA GLY A 186 13.96 9.63 -16.93
C GLY A 186 14.18 8.65 -15.77
N LEU A 187 13.86 7.37 -16.00
CA LEU A 187 14.26 6.32 -15.07
C LEU A 187 15.72 5.98 -15.35
N GLN A 188 16.61 6.34 -14.42
CA GLN A 188 18.04 6.04 -14.50
C GLN A 188 18.26 4.55 -14.24
N GLY A 189 18.48 3.77 -15.31
CA GLY A 189 18.79 2.35 -15.22
C GLY A 189 17.60 1.44 -14.88
N ASN A 190 17.90 0.23 -14.40
CA ASN A 190 16.91 -0.79 -14.05
C ASN A 190 16.71 -0.91 -12.53
N THR A 191 16.99 0.15 -11.77
CA THR A 191 16.93 0.11 -10.31
C THR A 191 15.72 0.89 -9.80
N VAL A 192 14.96 0.27 -8.91
CA VAL A 192 13.89 0.93 -8.17
C VAL A 192 14.25 0.93 -6.69
N THR A 193 14.44 2.09 -6.10
CA THR A 193 14.73 2.26 -4.68
C THR A 193 13.47 2.70 -3.96
N VAL A 194 12.92 1.82 -3.12
CA VAL A 194 11.78 2.15 -2.24
C VAL A 194 12.33 2.79 -0.98
N GLN A 195 11.76 3.93 -0.59
CA GLN A 195 12.25 4.71 0.53
C GLN A 195 11.16 4.99 1.55
N LEU A 196 11.47 4.73 2.82
CA LEU A 196 10.56 4.93 3.94
C LEU A 196 11.11 6.01 4.88
N VAL A 197 10.24 6.92 5.30
CA VAL A 197 10.53 7.95 6.31
C VAL A 197 9.47 7.92 7.39
N ALA A 198 9.90 7.81 8.65
CA ALA A 198 9.01 7.88 9.80
C ALA A 198 8.62 9.33 10.07
N LEU A 199 7.33 9.58 10.31
CA LEU A 199 6.83 10.90 10.66
C LEU A 199 6.46 11.02 12.14
N PRO A 200 6.85 12.13 12.80
CA PRO A 200 6.46 12.42 14.18
C PRO A 200 4.94 12.54 14.33
N VAL A 201 4.45 12.20 15.53
CA VAL A 201 3.20 12.78 16.05
C VAL A 201 3.37 14.30 16.25
N ALA A 202 2.26 15.04 16.14
CA ALA A 202 2.32 16.50 16.27
C ALA A 202 2.90 16.90 17.64
N GLY A 203 3.87 17.81 17.65
CA GLY A 203 4.56 18.26 18.86
C GLY A 203 5.83 17.46 19.23
N THR A 204 6.11 16.33 18.57
CA THR A 204 7.37 15.59 18.77
C THR A 204 8.44 16.10 17.79
N PRO A 205 9.64 16.48 18.27
CA PRO A 205 10.73 16.88 17.40
C PRO A 205 11.25 15.68 16.57
N PRO A 206 11.73 15.88 15.33
CA PRO A 206 12.22 14.80 14.48
C PRO A 206 13.31 13.92 15.12
N SER A 207 14.14 14.48 16.00
CA SER A 207 15.19 13.77 16.73
C SER A 207 14.67 12.75 17.74
N GLU A 208 13.42 12.88 18.19
CA GLU A 208 12.81 12.01 19.18
C GLU A 208 11.87 10.97 18.55
N VAL A 209 11.61 11.06 17.24
CA VAL A 209 10.74 10.12 16.53
C VAL A 209 11.34 8.74 16.56
N GLY A 210 10.53 7.77 16.98
CA GLY A 210 10.92 6.38 17.02
C GLY A 210 11.10 5.78 15.62
N THR A 211 11.36 4.47 15.60
CA THR A 211 11.74 3.76 14.39
C THR A 211 10.55 3.10 13.72
N VAL A 212 10.71 2.91 12.40
CA VAL A 212 9.87 2.06 11.57
C VAL A 212 10.77 0.98 10.98
N VAL A 213 10.48 -0.29 11.27
CA VAL A 213 11.29 -1.43 10.83
C VAL A 213 10.39 -2.44 10.13
N PRO A 214 10.35 -2.46 8.78
CA PRO A 214 9.67 -3.52 8.05
C PRO A 214 10.36 -4.87 8.27
N GLY A 215 9.61 -5.97 8.34
CA GLY A 215 10.20 -7.31 8.28
C GLY A 215 10.75 -7.62 6.90
N SER A 216 10.05 -7.19 5.84
CA SER A 216 10.54 -7.25 4.47
C SER A 216 9.90 -6.20 3.57
N ILE A 217 10.58 -5.90 2.47
CA ILE A 217 10.02 -5.15 1.34
C ILE A 217 10.18 -6.02 0.10
N GLU A 218 9.11 -6.13 -0.66
CA GLU A 218 9.06 -6.86 -1.91
C GLU A 218 8.53 -5.97 -3.02
N ILE A 219 9.23 -5.93 -4.17
CA ILE A 219 8.70 -5.35 -5.40
C ILE A 219 8.15 -6.47 -6.27
N ALA A 220 6.94 -6.26 -6.79
CA ALA A 220 6.35 -7.13 -7.79
C ALA A 220 5.90 -6.34 -9.02
N LEU A 221 6.07 -6.93 -10.20
CA LEU A 221 5.52 -6.43 -11.45
C LEU A 221 4.37 -7.34 -11.87
N ILE A 222 3.16 -6.80 -11.87
CA ILE A 222 1.89 -7.51 -12.09
C ILE A 222 1.12 -6.97 -13.28
#